data_AF-A0A9P7EY71-F1
#
_entry.id   AF-A0A9P7EY71-F1
#
_cell.length_a   1.000
_cell.length_b   1.000
_cell.length_c   1.000
_cell.angle_alpha   90.00
_cell.angle_beta   90.00
_cell.angle_gamma   90.00
#
_symmetry.space_group_name_H-M   'P 1'
#
loop_
_entity.id
_entity.type
_entity.pdbx_description
1 polymer ?
#
loop_
_entity_poly.entity_id
_entity_poly.type
_entity_poly.pdbx_seq_one_letter_code
_entity_poly.pdbx_strand_id
1 'polypeptide(L)' 'VYRVHWLRTLALRDRWAEELLLVGREMTWTVEFFLHKSQQWVGRMQEADVQCTVGHQCYAAHQAQMYLRLSQHAQDSFE' A
#
# COMPACT_ATOMS: atom_id res chain seq x y z
N VAL A 1 -13.25 30.00 -31.63
CA VAL A 1 -12.12 29.77 -30.70
C VAL A 1 -12.59 29.47 -29.27
N TYR A 2 -13.60 30.19 -28.74
CA TYR A 2 -14.17 29.99 -27.38
C TYR A 2 -14.57 28.53 -27.04
N ARG A 3 -15.20 27.80 -27.98
CA ARG A 3 -15.64 26.41 -27.80
C ARG A 3 -14.50 25.41 -27.58
N VAL A 4 -13.35 25.63 -28.22
CA VAL A 4 -12.16 24.75 -28.08
C VAL A 4 -11.50 24.96 -26.72
N HIS A 5 -11.43 26.20 -26.24
CA HIS A 5 -10.93 26.49 -24.90
C HIS A 5 -11.81 25.86 -23.82
N TRP A 6 -13.13 25.97 -23.95
CA TRP A 6 -14.07 25.34 -23.02
C TRP A 6 -13.91 23.82 -22.96
N LEU A 7 -13.82 23.13 -24.11
CA LEU A 7 -13.62 21.67 -24.15
C LEU A 7 -12.30 21.24 -23.51
N ARG A 8 -11.22 22.00 -23.71
CA ARG A 8 -9.92 21.72 -23.08
C ARG A 8 -9.98 21.88 -21.56
N THR A 9 -10.60 22.95 -21.07
CA THR A 9 -10.76 23.18 -19.64
C THR A 9 -11.66 22.11 -19.00
N LEU A 10 -12.71 21.68 -19.71
CA LEU A 10 -13.58 20.60 -19.27
C LEU A 10 -12.80 19.27 -19.15
N ALA A 11 -12.05 18.90 -20.19
CA ALA A 11 -11.22 17.68 -20.17
C ALA A 11 -10.16 17.71 -19.06
N LEU A 12 -9.55 18.86 -18.79
CA LEU A 12 -8.60 19.01 -17.68
C LEU A 12 -9.29 18.81 -16.33
N ARG A 13 -10.47 19.39 -16.13
CA ARG A 13 -11.25 19.19 -14.90
C ARG A 13 -11.60 17.72 -14.70
N ASP A 14 -12.07 17.06 -15.75
CA ASP A 14 -12.48 15.66 -15.68
C ASP A 14 -11.28 14.75 -15.38
N ARG A 15 -10.14 15.00 -16.02
CA ARG A 15 -8.87 14.32 -15.71
C ARG A 15 -8.43 14.53 -14.26
N TRP A 16 -8.52 15.76 -13.73
CA TRP A 16 -8.19 16.02 -12.33
C TRP A 16 -9.09 15.25 -11.37
N ALA A 17 -10.38 15.12 -11.69
CA ALA A 17 -11.30 14.32 -10.89
C ALA A 17 -10.95 12.81 -10.93
N GLU A 18 -10.55 12.29 -12.09
CA GLU A 18 -10.06 10.92 -12.24
C GLU A 18 -8.77 10.69 -11.45
N GLU A 19 -7.78 11.56 -11.60
CA GLU A 19 -6.50 11.46 -10.89
C GLU A 19 -6.69 11.51 -9.38
N LEU A 20 -7.56 12.39 -8.87
CA LEU A 20 -7.88 12.45 -7.45
C LEU A 20 -8.47 11.13 -6.93
N LEU A 21 -9.38 10.52 -7.69
CA LEU A 21 -9.96 9.22 -7.35
C LEU A 21 -8.89 8.12 -7.35
N LEU A 22 -8.03 8.09 -8.36
CA LEU A 22 -6.97 7.09 -8.48
C LEU A 22 -5.96 7.20 -7.35
N VAL A 23 -5.49 8.40 -7.03
CA VAL A 23 -4.54 8.63 -5.93
C VAL A 23 -5.14 8.16 -4.61
N GLY A 24 -6.41 8.45 -4.33
CA GLY A 24 -7.08 7.94 -3.14
C GLY A 24 -7.10 6.41 -3.06
N ARG A 25 -7.34 5.73 -4.19
CA ARG A 25 -7.30 4.26 -4.28
C ARG A 25 -5.89 3.71 -4.10
N GLU A 26 -4.88 4.34 -4.69
CA GLU A 26 -3.47 3.95 -4.56
C GLU A 26 -3.00 4.01 -3.11
N MET A 27 -3.43 5.03 -2.34
CA MET A 27 -3.13 5.13 -0.92
C MET A 27 -3.75 3.96 -0.13
N THR A 28 -5.02 3.63 -0.39
CA THR A 28 -5.66 2.45 0.23
C THR A 28 -4.92 1.16 -0.15
N TRP A 29 -4.60 0.96 -1.43
CA TRP A 29 -3.87 -0.23 -1.87
C TRP A 29 -2.46 -0.32 -1.27
N THR A 30 -1.81 0.81 -1.01
CA THR A 30 -0.49 0.83 -0.38
C THR A 30 -0.55 0.30 1.06
N VAL A 31 -1.55 0.71 1.84
CA VAL A 31 -1.81 0.18 3.20
C VAL A 31 -2.06 -1.33 3.14
N GLU A 32 -2.99 -1.75 2.30
CA GLU A 32 -3.35 -3.17 2.13
C GLU A 32 -2.16 -4.02 1.65
N PHE A 33 -1.32 -3.47 0.78
CA PHE A 33 -0.10 -4.13 0.34
C PHE A 33 0.86 -4.38 1.51
N PHE A 34 1.13 -3.37 2.35
CA PHE A 34 2.00 -3.55 3.50
C PHE A 34 1.44 -4.57 4.50
N LEU A 35 0.13 -4.52 4.76
CA LEU A 35 -0.54 -5.51 5.61
C LEU A 35 -0.39 -6.93 5.04
N HIS A 36 -0.65 -7.11 3.75
CA HIS A 36 -0.47 -8.39 3.06
C HIS A 36 0.97 -8.90 3.15
N LYS A 37 1.97 -8.01 2.96
CA LYS A 37 3.39 -8.38 3.10
C LYS A 37 3.74 -8.78 4.53
N SER A 38 3.19 -8.09 5.54
CA SER A 38 3.35 -8.49 6.95
C SER A 38 2.84 -9.91 7.18
N GLN A 39 1.61 -10.21 6.73
CA GLN A 39 1.01 -11.54 6.86
C GLN A 39 1.82 -12.63 6.13
N GLN A 40 2.35 -12.32 4.94
CA GLN A 40 3.24 -13.23 4.20
C GLN A 40 4.49 -13.60 5.02
N TRP A 41 5.09 -12.63 5.71
CA TRP A 41 6.25 -12.88 6.57
C TRP A 41 5.89 -13.63 7.85
N VAL A 42 4.70 -13.41 8.42
CA VAL A 42 4.18 -14.24 9.53
C VAL A 42 4.05 -15.71 9.09
N GLY A 43 3.53 -15.97 7.89
CA GLY A 43 3.47 -17.33 7.34
C GLY A 43 4.86 -17.97 7.24
N ARG A 44 5.86 -17.23 6.72
CA ARG A 44 7.26 -17.70 6.65
C ARG A 44 7.88 -17.95 8.04
N MET A 45 7.54 -17.13 9.03
CA MET A 45 7.97 -17.32 10.41
C MET A 45 7.43 -18.65 10.97
N GLN A 46 6.17 -18.96 10.70
CA GLN A 46 5.55 -20.23 11.12
C GLN A 46 6.19 -21.43 10.40
N GLU A 47 6.48 -21.32 9.10
CA GLU A 47 7.21 -22.36 8.36
C GLU A 47 8.62 -22.60 8.93
N ALA A 48 9.34 -21.53 9.27
CA ALA A 48 10.67 -21.62 9.86
C ALA A 48 10.68 -22.25 11.26
N ASP A 49 9.62 -22.02 12.04
CA ASP A 49 9.40 -22.65 13.35
C ASP A 49 9.26 -24.18 13.21
N VAL A 50 8.45 -24.63 12.24
CA VAL A 50 8.30 -26.06 11.90
C VAL A 50 9.63 -26.69 11.47
N GLN A 51 10.47 -25.95 10.74
CA GLN A 51 11.78 -26.41 10.30
C GLN A 51 12.88 -26.27 11.37
N CYS A 52 12.54 -25.80 12.58
CA CYS A 52 13.46 -25.51 13.68
C CYS A 52 14.63 -24.58 13.30
N THR A 53 14.40 -23.64 12.37
CA THR A 53 15.42 -22.69 11.92
C THR A 53 15.27 -21.33 12.61
N VAL A 54 15.75 -21.27 13.86
CA VAL A 54 15.59 -20.10 14.76
C VAL A 54 16.03 -18.77 14.12
N GLY A 55 17.12 -18.76 13.34
CA GLY A 55 17.58 -17.56 12.66
C GLY A 55 16.59 -17.03 11.61
N HIS A 56 16.00 -17.92 10.80
CA HIS A 56 14.99 -17.54 9.82
C HIS A 56 13.70 -17.08 10.49
N GLN A 57 13.30 -17.73 11.58
CA GLN A 57 12.14 -17.32 12.37
C GLN A 57 12.30 -15.90 12.91
N CYS A 58 13.45 -15.59 13.52
CA CYS A 58 13.74 -14.26 14.05
C CYS A 58 13.73 -13.19 12.94
N TYR A 59 14.37 -13.48 11.81
CA TYR A 59 14.38 -12.55 10.66
C TYR A 59 12.97 -12.33 10.08
N ALA A 60 12.20 -13.41 9.90
CA ALA A 60 10.83 -13.32 9.40
C ALA A 60 9.92 -12.52 10.34
N ALA A 61 10.06 -12.71 11.66
CA ALA A 61 9.34 -11.92 12.67
C ALA A 61 9.67 -10.42 12.57
N HIS A 62 10.94 -10.08 12.42
CA HIS A 62 11.37 -8.70 12.22
C HIS A 62 10.77 -8.09 10.94
N GLN A 63 10.80 -8.81 9.82
CA GLN A 63 10.21 -8.36 8.56
C GLN A 63 8.70 -8.14 8.68
N ALA A 64 7.97 -9.07 9.33
CA ALA A 64 6.55 -8.93 9.58
C ALA A 64 6.24 -7.65 10.38
N GLN A 65 7.00 -7.41 11.47
CA GLN A 65 6.81 -6.20 12.28
C GLN A 65 7.14 -4.91 11.50
N MET A 66 8.18 -4.91 10.67
CA MET A 66 8.54 -3.76 9.84
C MET A 66 7.38 -3.39 8.90
N TYR A 67 6.85 -4.37 8.16
CA TYR A 67 5.73 -4.13 7.24
C TYR A 67 4.45 -3.72 7.96
N LEU A 68 4.18 -4.28 9.15
CA LEU A 68 3.05 -3.84 9.97
C LEU A 68 3.16 -2.36 10.34
N ARG A 69 4.35 -1.90 10.77
CA ARG A 69 4.59 -0.50 11.09
C ARG A 69 4.44 0.41 9.88
N LEU A 70 4.90 -0.01 8.70
CA LEU A 70 4.69 0.73 7.46
C LEU A 70 3.20 0.86 7.12
N SER A 71 2.42 -0.21 7.30
CA SER A 71 0.96 -0.19 7.12
C SER A 71 0.29 0.82 8.05
N GLN A 72 0.63 0.79 9.33
CA GLN A 72 0.08 1.72 10.34
C GLN A 72 0.45 3.17 10.00
N HIS A 73 1.73 3.42 9.71
CA HIS A 73 2.18 4.77 9.35
C HIS A 73 1.52 5.30 8.07
N ALA A 74 1.36 4.44 7.05
CA ALA A 74 0.68 4.80 5.82
C ALA A 74 -0.79 5.13 6.09
N GLN A 75 -1.49 4.32 6.90
CA GLN A 75 -2.87 4.59 7.28
C GLN A 75 -3.01 5.93 8.02
N ASP A 76 -2.18 6.18 9.03
CA ASP A 76 -2.16 7.44 9.78
C ASP A 76 -1.82 8.66 8.91
N SER A 77 -1.09 8.47 7.81
CA SER A 77 -0.68 9.56 6.91
C SER A 77 -1.72 9.88 5.83
N PHE A 78 -2.63 8.95 5.55
CA PHE A 78 -3.63 9.08 4.48
C PHE A 78 -5.06 9.29 4.99
N GLU A 79 -5.32 9.05 6.28
CA GLU A 79 -6.54 9.48 7.00
C GLU A 79 -6.47 10.97 7.40
#